data_AF-A0A8E1C1C2-F1
#
_entry.id   AF-A0A8E1C1C2-F1
#
_cell.length_a   1.000
_cell.length_b   1.000
_cell.length_c   1.000
_cell.angle_alpha   90.00
_cell.angle_beta   90.00
_cell.angle_gamma   90.00
#
_symmetry.space_group_name_H-M   'P 1'
#
loop_
_entity.id
_entity.type
_entity.pdbx_description
1 polymer ?
#
loop_
_entity_poly.entity_id
_entity_poly.type
_entity_poly.pdbx_seq_one_letter_code
_entity_poly.pdbx_strand_id
1 'polypeptide(L)' 'MMIGAGVDETGRLVRDQAGFLLQRDLGGSFRLVLLRVPVDHVEKRVRVQGYYAGDGIVEVEGVAAA' A
#
# COMPACT_ATOMS: atom_id res chain seq x y z
N MET A 1 1.49 1.84 -14.61
CA MET A 1 1.07 0.43 -14.40
C MET A 1 -0.30 0.24 -15.05
N MET A 2 -0.61 -0.94 -15.56
CA MET A 2 -1.92 -1.24 -16.15
C MET A 2 -2.93 -1.53 -15.02
N ILE A 3 -4.17 -1.07 -15.15
CA ILE A 3 -5.25 -1.38 -14.21
C ILE A 3 -5.44 -2.91 -14.14
N GLY A 4 -5.59 -3.45 -12.94
CA GLY A 4 -5.72 -4.88 -12.66
C GLY A 4 -4.38 -5.63 -12.60
N ALA A 5 -3.24 -4.97 -12.86
CA ALA A 5 -1.94 -5.60 -12.68
C ALA A 5 -1.68 -5.88 -11.20
N GLY A 6 -1.13 -7.06 -10.90
CA GLY A 6 -0.74 -7.45 -9.55
C GLY A 6 0.40 -6.58 -9.02
N VAL A 7 0.28 -6.19 -7.76
CA VAL A 7 1.23 -5.35 -7.01
C VAL A 7 1.82 -6.20 -5.89
N ASP A 8 3.15 -6.22 -5.80
CA ASP A 8 3.91 -6.79 -4.68
C ASP A 8 5.05 -5.83 -4.38
N GLU A 9 4.85 -4.96 -3.37
CA GLU A 9 5.74 -3.82 -3.14
C GLU A 9 6.07 -3.68 -1.65
N THR A 10 7.28 -3.24 -1.35
CA THR A 10 7.69 -2.89 0.02
C THR A 10 7.83 -1.39 0.19
N GLY A 11 7.56 -0.92 1.40
CA GLY A 11 7.64 0.49 1.71
C GLY A 11 7.21 0.82 3.13
N ARG A 12 7.25 2.10 3.49
CA ARG A 12 6.71 2.57 4.76
C ARG A 12 5.21 2.80 4.64
N LEU A 13 4.44 2.18 5.55
CA LEU A 13 3.01 2.44 5.66
C LEU A 13 2.80 3.74 6.44
N VAL A 14 2.18 4.74 5.82
CA VAL A 14 1.86 6.02 6.45
C VAL A 14 0.35 6.17 6.50
N ARG A 15 -0.17 6.74 7.59
CA ARG A 15 -1.59 7.13 7.69
C ARG A 15 -1.68 8.65 7.68
N ASP A 16 -2.52 9.17 6.80
CA ASP A 16 -2.84 10.59 6.72
C ASP A 16 -4.36 10.81 6.85
N GLN A 17 -4.82 12.05 6.64
CA GLN A 17 -6.22 12.42 6.79
C GLN A 17 -7.17 11.76 5.79
N ALA A 18 -6.67 11.34 4.63
CA ALA A 18 -7.48 10.73 3.57
C ALA A 18 -7.23 9.20 3.45
N GLY A 19 -6.51 8.58 4.39
CA GLY A 19 -6.35 7.13 4.47
C GLY A 19 -4.91 6.67 4.64
N PHE A 20 -4.55 5.60 3.93
CA PHE A 20 -3.24 4.96 4.05
C PHE A 20 -2.44 5.15 2.77
N LEU A 21 -1.13 5.34 2.92
CA LEU A 21 -0.20 5.54 1.83
C LEU A 21 0.98 4.59 2.00
N LEU A 22 1.39 3.94 0.92
CA LEU A 22 2.67 3.25 0.87
C LEU A 22 3.71 4.20 0.27
N GLN A 23 4.66 4.66 1.08
CA GLN A 23 5.88 5.27 0.56
C GLN A 23 6.81 4.15 0.13
N ARG A 24 6.91 3.91 -1.17
CA ARG A 24 7.59 2.75 -1.73
C ARG A 24 9.10 2.87 -1.54
N ASP A 25 9.76 1.75 -1.29
CA ASP A 25 11.23 1.72 -1.16
C ASP A 25 11.92 2.08 -2.49
N LEU A 26 11.29 1.74 -3.63
CA LEU A 26 11.76 2.10 -4.97
C LEU A 26 11.43 3.54 -5.38
N GLY A 27 10.81 4.32 -4.48
CA GLY A 27 10.37 5.69 -4.73
C GLY A 27 8.93 5.80 -5.25
N GLY A 28 8.39 7.01 -5.10
CA GLY A 28 6.97 7.28 -5.34
C GLY A 28 6.08 6.74 -4.23
N SER A 29 4.77 6.82 -4.44
CA SER A 29 3.80 6.35 -3.45
C SER A 29 2.54 5.78 -4.09
N PHE A 30 1.90 4.88 -3.35
CA PHE A 30 0.57 4.38 -3.68
C PHE A 30 -0.41 4.73 -2.58
N ARG A 31 -1.62 5.14 -2.99
CA ARG A 31 -2.77 5.22 -2.11
C ARG A 31 -3.33 3.83 -1.92
N LEU A 32 -3.54 3.42 -0.67
CA LEU A 32 -4.00 2.07 -0.36
C LEU A 32 -5.49 2.10 0.01
N VAL A 33 -6.28 1.32 -0.70
CA VAL A 33 -7.63 0.94 -0.28
C VAL A 33 -7.50 -0.35 0.52
N LEU A 34 -7.71 -0.27 1.83
CA LEU A 34 -7.54 -1.39 2.75
C LEU A 34 -8.86 -1.67 3.45
N LEU A 35 -9.34 -2.91 3.35
CA LEU A 35 -10.52 -3.36 4.09
C LEU A 35 -10.22 -3.57 5.59
N ARG A 36 -9.00 -3.98 5.93
CA ARG A 36 -8.51 -4.13 7.31
C ARG A 36 -7.00 -3.93 7.37
N VAL A 37 -6.53 -3.17 8.36
CA VAL A 37 -5.10 -3.03 8.66
C VAL A 37 -4.88 -3.12 10.16
N PRO A 38 -3.90 -3.91 10.63
CA PRO A 38 -3.41 -3.78 11.99
C PRO A 38 -2.82 -2.38 12.16
N VAL A 39 -3.42 -1.54 13.01
CA VAL A 39 -2.91 -0.18 13.30
C VAL A 39 -1.44 -0.21 13.72
N ASP A 40 -0.97 -1.33 14.29
CA ASP A 40 0.42 -1.55 14.67
C ASP A 40 1.43 -1.48 13.50
N HIS A 41 1.00 -1.66 12.25
CA HIS A 41 1.89 -1.54 11.09
C HIS A 41 2.11 -0.11 10.61
N VAL A 42 1.35 0.86 11.13
CA VAL A 42 1.48 2.26 10.75
C VAL A 42 2.87 2.78 11.16
N GLU A 43 3.46 3.58 10.28
CA GLU A 43 4.83 4.09 10.32
C GLU A 43 5.95 3.03 10.23
N LYS A 44 5.60 1.74 10.11
CA LYS A 44 6.56 0.65 9.94
C LYS A 44 6.76 0.32 8.45
N ARG A 45 7.84 -0.41 8.17
CA ARG A 45 8.08 -1.00 6.85
C ARG A 45 7.22 -2.24 6.69
N VAL A 46 6.51 -2.33 5.57
CA VAL A 46 5.58 -3.41 5.26
C VAL A 46 5.78 -3.88 3.83
N ARG A 47 5.33 -5.10 3.56
CA ARG A 47 5.06 -5.62 2.22
C ARG A 47 3.56 -5.54 1.97
N VAL A 48 3.18 -5.00 0.82
CA VAL A 48 1.81 -4.86 0.35
C VAL A 48 1.61 -5.74 -0.88
N GLN A 49 0.51 -6.50 -0.87
CA GLN A 49 0.06 -7.31 -1.99
C GLN A 49 -1.37 -6.92 -2.38
N GLY A 50 -1.63 -6.84 -3.68
CA GLY A 50 -2.95 -6.52 -4.20
C GLY A 50 -2.93 -6.20 -5.69
N TYR A 51 -3.79 -5.30 -6.14
CA TYR A 51 -3.90 -4.93 -7.55
C TYR A 51 -3.98 -3.42 -7.76
N TYR A 52 -3.39 -2.97 -8.87
CA TYR A 52 -3.41 -1.57 -9.25
C TYR A 52 -4.78 -1.16 -9.79
N ALA A 53 -5.46 -0.24 -9.10
CA ALA A 53 -6.81 0.22 -9.44
C ALA A 53 -6.83 1.43 -10.39
N GLY A 54 -5.67 2.04 -10.67
CA GLY A 54 -5.56 3.28 -11.45
C GLY A 54 -5.15 4.48 -10.59
N ASP A 55 -4.67 5.55 -11.22
CA ASP A 55 -4.37 6.84 -10.56
C ASP A 55 -3.50 6.76 -9.29
N GLY A 56 -2.54 5.83 -9.24
CA GLY A 56 -1.69 5.63 -8.06
C GLY A 56 -2.41 4.93 -6.90
N ILE A 57 -3.58 4.35 -7.12
CA ILE A 57 -4.36 3.60 -6.12
C ILE A 57 -4.10 2.10 -6.28
N VAL A 58 -3.95 1.44 -5.14
CA VAL A 58 -3.85 -0.03 -5.02
C VAL A 58 -4.96 -0.50 -4.10
N GLU A 59 -5.75 -1.46 -4.58
CA GLU A 59 -6.65 -2.20 -3.71
C GLU A 59 -5.87 -3.35 -3.09
N VAL A 60 -5.87 -3.39 -1.76
CA VAL A 60 -4.95 -4.24 -1.02
C VAL A 60 -5.65 -5.50 -0.54
N GLU A 61 -5.05 -6.64 -0.91
CA GLU A 61 -5.47 -7.96 -0.46
C GLU A 61 -4.71 -8.38 0.81
N GLY A 62 -3.44 -7.95 0.95
CA GLY A 62 -2.59 -8.33 2.08
C GLY A 62 -1.56 -7.28 2.46
N VAL A 63 -1.32 -7.15 3.77
CA VAL A 63 -0.23 -6.37 4.35
C VAL A 63 0.48 -7.23 5.40
N ALA A 64 1.80 -7.29 5.34
CA ALA A 64 2.63 -7.97 6.31
C ALA A 64 3.87 -7.11 6.67
N ALA A 65 4.50 -7.40 7.81
CA ALA A 65 5.82 -6.83 8.09
C ALA A 65 6.83 -7.24 7.01
N ALA A 66 7.68 -6.31 6.59
CA ALA A 66 8.74 -6.55 5.59
C ALA A 66 10.05 -7.01 6.24
#